data_AF-A0AAV5VS28-F1
#
_entry.id   AF-A0AAV5VS28-F1
#
_cell.length_a   1.000
_cell.length_b   1.000
_cell.length_c   1.000
_cell.angle_alpha   90.00
_cell.angle_beta   90.00
_cell.angle_gamma   90.00
#
_symmetry.space_group_name_H-M   'P 1'
#
loop_
_entity.id
_entity.type
_entity.pdbx_description
1 polymer ?
#
loop_
_entity_poly.entity_id
_entity_poly.type
_entity_poly.pdbx_seq_one_letter_code
_entity_poly.pdbx_strand_id
1 'polypeptide(L)'
;ENQQLTAHQEAAQTESLVSGISSKPLLGFIMSLDETENGKGAAGKYEAWKNPPFLLNMSKEAKKEYEKIYNHDTMTKQQQTDAMSSWAAANNATLPLTVFDDQQNAQKKKESDEITSAVEQLPGVLTQIEAIENNQKLT
;
A
#
# COMPACT_ATOMS: atom_id res chain seq x y z
N GLU A 1 -1.95 0.48 53.53
CA GLU A 1 -0.93 -0.49 53.08
C GLU A 1 -1.56 -1.52 52.14
N ASN A 2 -1.03 -1.55 50.91
CA ASN A 2 -0.92 -2.70 50.00
C ASN A 2 -2.16 -3.52 49.60
N GLN A 3 -3.06 -2.91 48.81
CA GLN A 3 -3.94 -3.67 47.90
C GLN A 3 -4.06 -3.05 46.49
N GLN A 4 -3.16 -2.13 46.08
CA GLN A 4 -3.17 -1.51 44.74
C GLN A 4 -1.88 -1.73 43.93
N LEU A 5 -1.08 -2.75 44.27
CA LEU A 5 0.20 -3.01 43.60
C LEU A 5 0.26 -4.36 42.86
N THR A 6 -0.89 -4.97 42.59
CA THR A 6 -0.98 -6.29 41.93
C THR A 6 -1.87 -6.26 40.70
N ALA A 7 -1.81 -5.18 39.90
CA ALA A 7 -2.49 -5.08 38.61
C ALA A 7 -1.57 -4.58 37.47
N HIS A 8 -0.29 -4.36 37.74
CA HIS A 8 0.68 -3.84 36.76
C HIS A 8 1.86 -4.78 36.47
N GLN A 9 1.72 -6.08 36.76
CA GLN A 9 2.76 -7.09 36.49
C GLN A 9 2.33 -8.25 35.60
N GLU A 10 1.18 -8.12 34.92
CA GLU A 10 0.69 -9.12 33.96
C GLU A 10 0.46 -8.55 32.55
N ALA A 11 1.07 -7.39 32.24
CA ALA A 11 1.07 -6.78 30.90
C ALA A 11 2.45 -6.76 30.23
N ALA A 12 3.46 -7.38 30.85
CA ALA A 12 4.86 -7.35 30.38
C ALA A 12 5.44 -8.73 30.00
N GLN A 13 4.58 -9.74 29.77
CA GLN A 13 5.02 -11.10 29.35
C GLN A 13 4.37 -11.59 28.05
N THR A 14 4.09 -10.69 27.11
CA THR A 14 3.76 -11.07 25.71
C THR A 14 4.71 -10.49 24.67
N GLU A 15 5.89 -10.00 25.09
CA GLU A 15 7.02 -9.76 24.20
C GLU A 15 8.06 -10.86 24.36
N SER A 16 7.82 -12.04 23.76
CA SER A 16 8.87 -12.95 23.29
C SER A 16 8.19 -14.18 22.71
N LEU A 17 8.00 -14.20 21.38
CA LEU A 17 7.94 -15.39 20.50
C LEU A 17 7.36 -15.04 19.11
N VAL A 18 7.93 -14.06 18.40
CA VAL A 18 7.85 -14.01 16.92
C VAL A 18 9.18 -13.53 16.30
N SER A 19 10.32 -13.85 16.91
CA SER A 19 11.61 -13.85 16.20
C SER A 19 11.87 -15.27 15.71
N GLY A 20 11.46 -15.60 14.48
CA GLY A 20 11.66 -16.96 14.00
C GLY A 20 11.07 -17.37 12.67
N ILE A 21 10.58 -16.44 11.83
CA ILE A 21 10.32 -16.77 10.43
C ILE A 21 11.30 -15.99 9.58
N SER A 22 12.41 -16.65 9.28
CA SER A 22 13.23 -16.35 8.11
C SER A 22 12.32 -16.47 6.88
N SER A 23 11.74 -15.34 6.46
CA SER A 23 11.12 -15.23 5.15
C SER A 23 12.10 -14.47 4.28
N LYS A 24 12.73 -15.24 3.40
CA LYS A 24 13.63 -14.78 2.33
C LYS A 24 13.07 -13.51 1.68
N PRO A 25 13.90 -12.52 1.30
CA PRO A 25 13.43 -11.48 0.39
C PRO A 25 13.00 -12.17 -0.89
N LEU A 26 11.69 -12.23 -1.14
CA LEU A 26 11.16 -12.56 -2.45
C LEU A 26 11.54 -11.40 -3.36
N LEU A 27 12.71 -11.58 -3.96
CA LEU A 27 13.22 -10.88 -5.12
C LEU A 27 12.09 -10.55 -6.10
N GLY A 28 12.03 -9.27 -6.46
CA GLY A 28 11.66 -8.85 -7.80
C GLY A 28 10.19 -8.47 -8.00
N PHE A 29 9.82 -7.29 -7.54
CA PHE A 29 8.90 -6.47 -8.33
C PHE A 29 9.52 -5.07 -8.48
N ILE A 30 10.51 -5.00 -9.37
CA ILE A 30 11.08 -3.74 -9.85
C ILE A 30 9.93 -3.02 -10.56
N MET A 31 9.50 -1.87 -10.03
CA MET A 31 8.74 -0.89 -10.82
C MET A 31 9.65 -0.43 -11.96
N SER A 32 9.57 -1.11 -13.10
CA SER A 32 10.07 -0.57 -14.37
C SER A 32 9.13 0.55 -14.78
N LEU A 33 9.48 1.78 -14.38
CA LEU A 33 9.17 2.97 -15.15
C LEU A 33 10.01 2.89 -16.43
N ASP A 34 9.48 2.19 -17.45
CA ASP A 34 10.01 2.29 -18.80
C ASP A 34 9.28 3.44 -19.50
N GLU A 35 9.95 4.60 -19.54
CA GLU A 35 9.64 5.66 -20.48
C GLU A 35 9.96 5.16 -21.89
N THR A 36 8.98 4.55 -22.57
CA THR A 36 9.04 4.44 -24.02
C THR A 36 8.28 5.58 -24.65
N GLU A 37 9.01 6.65 -24.99
CA GLU A 37 8.71 7.49 -26.13
C GLU A 37 8.48 6.60 -27.38
N ASN A 38 7.23 6.50 -27.83
CA ASN A 38 6.83 6.70 -29.23
C ASN A 38 5.42 6.17 -29.48
N GLY A 39 4.63 6.98 -30.17
CA GLY A 39 3.24 6.69 -30.46
C GLY A 39 3.04 5.47 -31.35
N LYS A 40 2.08 4.62 -30.95
CA LYS A 40 0.99 4.10 -31.77
C LYS A 40 0.20 3.12 -30.90
N GLY A 41 -1.10 3.39 -30.75
CA GLY A 41 -2.02 2.65 -29.89
C GLY A 41 -1.97 1.15 -30.12
N ALA A 42 -1.31 0.45 -29.21
CA ALA A 42 -1.52 -0.96 -28.97
C ALA A 42 -2.46 -1.07 -27.78
N ALA A 43 -3.73 -1.35 -28.06
CA ALA A 43 -4.72 -1.81 -27.08
C ALA A 43 -4.32 -3.21 -26.59
N GLY A 44 -3.22 -3.29 -25.85
CA GLY A 44 -2.61 -4.54 -25.44
C GLY A 44 -1.99 -4.42 -24.06
N LYS A 45 -2.47 -5.28 -23.16
CA LYS A 45 -1.70 -5.84 -22.02
C LYS A 45 -1.57 -5.02 -20.73
N TYR A 46 -2.56 -4.18 -20.40
CA TYR A 46 -2.71 -3.65 -19.03
C TYR A 46 -3.64 -4.50 -18.14
N GLU A 47 -4.08 -5.67 -18.58
CA GLU A 47 -5.10 -6.45 -17.85
C GLU A 47 -4.57 -7.28 -16.67
N ALA A 48 -3.25 -7.46 -16.54
CA ALA A 48 -2.68 -8.33 -15.51
C ALA A 48 -2.74 -7.74 -14.08
N TRP A 49 -3.13 -6.47 -13.93
CA TRP A 49 -3.14 -5.75 -12.66
C TRP A 49 -4.52 -5.57 -12.04
N LYS A 50 -5.60 -6.01 -12.70
CA LYS A 50 -6.95 -5.58 -12.30
C LYS A 50 -7.55 -6.31 -11.11
N ASN A 51 -7.09 -7.51 -10.76
CA ASN A 51 -7.80 -8.34 -9.79
C ASN A 51 -6.89 -8.89 -8.68
N PRO A 52 -7.22 -8.63 -7.40
CA PRO A 52 -6.53 -9.24 -6.26
C PRO A 52 -6.40 -10.76 -6.41
N PRO A 53 -5.25 -11.37 -6.02
CA PRO A 53 -5.04 -12.81 -6.18
C PRO A 53 -6.12 -13.68 -5.51
N PHE A 54 -6.70 -13.22 -4.40
CA PHE A 54 -7.75 -13.95 -3.69
C PHE A 54 -9.04 -14.09 -4.50
N LEU A 55 -9.27 -13.21 -5.48
CA LEU A 55 -10.42 -13.32 -6.37
C LEU A 55 -10.31 -14.53 -7.28
N LEU A 56 -9.11 -15.04 -7.60
CA LEU A 56 -8.93 -16.12 -8.59
C LEU A 56 -9.81 -17.35 -8.29
N ASN A 57 -9.97 -17.69 -7.02
CA ASN A 57 -10.72 -18.85 -6.54
C ASN A 57 -12.22 -18.58 -6.33
N MET A 58 -12.70 -17.37 -6.62
CA MET A 58 -14.10 -16.98 -6.43
C MET A 58 -14.93 -17.20 -7.70
N SER A 59 -16.25 -17.27 -7.53
CA SER A 59 -17.20 -17.39 -8.64
C SER A 59 -17.11 -16.17 -9.58
N LYS A 60 -17.60 -16.33 -10.81
CA LYS A 60 -17.63 -15.23 -11.79
C LYS A 60 -18.52 -14.09 -11.30
N GLU A 61 -19.61 -14.45 -10.63
CA GLU A 61 -20.58 -13.55 -10.04
C GLU A 61 -19.94 -12.73 -8.91
N ALA A 62 -19.23 -13.40 -7.98
CA ALA A 62 -18.53 -12.74 -6.88
C ALA A 62 -17.45 -11.76 -7.38
N LYS A 63 -16.69 -12.15 -8.42
CA LYS A 63 -15.70 -11.28 -9.08
C LYS A 63 -16.36 -10.03 -9.67
N LYS A 64 -17.48 -10.20 -10.37
CA LYS A 64 -18.22 -9.09 -10.98
C LYS A 64 -18.78 -8.13 -9.94
N GLU A 65 -19.28 -8.65 -8.81
CA GLU A 65 -19.75 -7.84 -7.69
C GLU A 65 -18.61 -7.05 -7.05
N TYR A 66 -17.47 -7.71 -6.81
CA TYR A 66 -16.26 -7.04 -6.33
C TYR A 66 -15.86 -5.90 -7.26
N GLU A 67 -15.75 -6.16 -8.56
CA GLU A 67 -15.36 -5.15 -9.55
C GLU A 67 -16.35 -3.97 -9.58
N LYS A 68 -17.64 -4.23 -9.38
CA LYS A 68 -18.66 -3.17 -9.32
C LYS A 68 -18.51 -2.29 -8.08
N ILE A 69 -18.13 -2.84 -6.93
CA ILE A 69 -17.88 -2.07 -5.71
C ILE A 69 -16.55 -1.31 -5.83
N TYR A 70 -15.51 -1.98 -6.35
CA TYR A 70 -14.16 -1.42 -6.45
C TYR A 70 -14.08 -0.26 -7.45
N ASN A 71 -14.74 -0.37 -8.61
CA ASN A 71 -14.72 0.65 -9.67
C ASN A 71 -15.90 1.64 -9.57
N HIS A 72 -16.48 1.82 -8.39
CA HIS A 72 -17.65 2.68 -8.23
C HIS A 72 -17.26 4.15 -8.05
N ASP A 73 -17.38 4.94 -9.12
CA ASP A 73 -16.90 6.33 -9.14
C ASP A 73 -17.69 7.30 -8.24
N THR A 74 -18.89 6.93 -7.79
CA THR A 74 -19.76 7.81 -6.98
C THR A 74 -19.87 7.44 -5.51
N MET A 75 -19.21 6.35 -5.08
CA MET A 75 -19.22 5.94 -3.67
C MET A 75 -18.19 6.74 -2.88
N THR A 76 -18.53 7.12 -1.65
CA THR A 76 -17.53 7.60 -0.70
C THR A 76 -16.64 6.44 -0.26
N LYS A 77 -15.43 6.73 0.25
CA LYS A 77 -14.54 5.71 0.80
C LYS A 77 -15.23 4.84 1.85
N GLN A 78 -15.99 5.46 2.76
CA GLN A 78 -16.74 4.74 3.79
C GLN A 78 -17.78 3.79 3.18
N GLN A 79 -18.57 4.26 2.22
CA GLN A 79 -19.57 3.44 1.54
C GLN A 79 -18.93 2.26 0.80
N GLN A 80 -17.78 2.49 0.17
CA GLN A 80 -17.02 1.43 -0.50
C GLN A 80 -16.50 0.40 0.52
N THR A 81 -15.95 0.83 1.65
CA THR A 81 -15.51 -0.06 2.74
C THR A 81 -16.65 -0.90 3.30
N ASP A 82 -17.81 -0.28 3.55
CA ASP A 82 -18.98 -0.97 4.10
C ASP A 82 -19.55 -2.00 3.09
N ALA A 83 -19.62 -1.62 1.81
CA ALA A 83 -20.04 -2.50 0.73
C ALA A 83 -19.07 -3.68 0.53
N MET A 84 -17.76 -3.41 0.56
CA MET A 84 -16.71 -4.43 0.40
C MET A 84 -16.71 -5.40 1.59
N SER A 85 -16.91 -4.90 2.81
CA SER A 85 -17.03 -5.73 4.02
C SER A 85 -18.25 -6.66 3.94
N SER A 86 -19.39 -6.12 3.48
CA SER A 86 -20.62 -6.90 3.30
C SER A 86 -20.46 -7.97 2.22
N TRP A 87 -19.85 -7.61 1.08
CA TRP A 87 -19.52 -8.54 0.00
C TRP A 87 -18.58 -9.66 0.48
N ALA A 88 -17.56 -9.31 1.26
CA ALA A 88 -16.59 -10.28 1.77
C ALA A 88 -17.23 -11.28 2.74
N ALA A 89 -18.11 -10.81 3.63
CA ALA A 89 -18.87 -11.68 4.53
C ALA A 89 -19.76 -12.66 3.75
N ALA A 90 -20.48 -12.17 2.72
CA ALA A 90 -21.35 -13.00 1.89
C ALA A 90 -20.60 -14.07 1.08
N ASN A 91 -19.35 -13.81 0.71
CA ASN A 91 -18.55 -14.68 -0.15
C ASN A 91 -17.42 -15.42 0.58
N ASN A 92 -17.41 -15.44 1.92
CA ASN A 92 -16.35 -16.04 2.75
C ASN A 92 -14.94 -15.50 2.43
N ALA A 93 -14.85 -14.21 2.08
CA ALA A 93 -13.63 -13.53 1.67
C ALA A 93 -13.13 -12.50 2.70
N THR A 94 -13.65 -12.50 3.93
CA THR A 94 -13.25 -11.52 4.97
C THR A 94 -11.75 -11.54 5.24
N LEU A 95 -11.17 -12.70 5.57
CA LEU A 95 -9.74 -12.81 5.83
C LEU A 95 -8.87 -12.42 4.62
N PRO A 96 -9.08 -12.97 3.40
CA PRO A 96 -8.24 -12.59 2.26
C PRO A 96 -8.39 -11.12 1.87
N LEU A 97 -9.58 -10.52 2.03
CA LEU A 97 -9.76 -9.08 1.82
C LEU A 97 -8.96 -8.27 2.84
N THR A 98 -9.02 -8.60 4.13
CA THR A 98 -8.23 -7.91 5.16
C THR A 98 -6.74 -7.99 4.89
N VAL A 99 -6.22 -9.17 4.53
CA VAL A 99 -4.80 -9.34 4.18
C VAL A 99 -4.42 -8.48 2.97
N PHE A 100 -5.27 -8.44 1.95
CA PHE A 100 -5.04 -7.60 0.77
C PHE A 100 -5.05 -6.11 1.13
N ASP A 101 -6.01 -5.66 1.92
CA ASP A 101 -6.12 -4.26 2.35
C ASP A 101 -4.90 -3.84 3.19
N ASP A 102 -4.44 -4.69 4.10
CA ASP A 102 -3.23 -4.46 4.89
C ASP A 102 -1.99 -4.30 4.00
N GLN A 103 -1.83 -5.16 2.99
CA GLN A 103 -0.75 -5.06 2.02
C GLN A 103 -0.81 -3.76 1.22
N GLN A 104 -2.00 -3.39 0.72
CA GLN A 104 -2.20 -2.15 -0.02
C GLN A 104 -1.93 -0.92 0.86
N ASN A 105 -2.32 -0.94 2.14
CA ASN A 105 -2.06 0.14 3.07
C ASN A 105 -0.58 0.27 3.41
N ALA A 106 0.12 -0.85 3.61
CA ALA A 106 1.57 -0.85 3.82
C ALA A 106 2.32 -0.27 2.60
N GLN A 107 1.91 -0.65 1.38
CA GLN A 107 2.49 -0.14 0.16
C GLN A 107 2.23 1.37 -0.02
N LYS A 108 0.98 1.82 0.17
CA LYS A 108 0.63 3.26 0.14
C LYS A 108 1.41 4.07 1.17
N LYS A 109 1.61 3.52 2.37
CA LYS A 109 2.41 4.17 3.41
C LYS A 109 3.86 4.32 2.94
N LYS A 110 4.46 3.26 2.41
CA LYS A 110 5.83 3.29 1.88
C LYS A 110 5.98 4.36 0.80
N GLU A 111 5.06 4.39 -0.16
CA GLU A 111 5.05 5.40 -1.24
C GLU A 111 4.90 6.83 -0.68
N SER A 112 4.04 7.01 0.33
CA SER A 112 3.87 8.31 1.00
C SER A 112 5.16 8.74 1.71
N ASP A 113 5.81 7.82 2.43
CA ASP A 113 7.08 8.10 3.12
C ASP A 113 8.19 8.48 2.12
N GLU A 114 8.27 7.80 0.97
CA GLU A 114 9.22 8.11 -0.11
C GLU A 114 8.94 9.49 -0.73
N ILE A 115 7.68 9.84 -1.00
CA ILE A 115 7.28 11.16 -1.49
C ILE A 115 7.64 12.25 -0.48
N THR A 116 7.33 12.03 0.81
CA THR A 116 7.68 12.98 1.88
C THR A 116 9.19 13.20 1.93
N SER A 117 9.99 12.13 1.88
CA SER A 117 11.45 12.24 1.86
C SER A 117 11.96 13.04 0.66
N ALA A 118 11.37 12.87 -0.53
CA ALA A 118 11.76 13.63 -1.71
C ALA A 118 11.43 15.12 -1.56
N VAL A 119 10.25 15.45 -1.02
CA VAL A 119 9.82 16.83 -0.77
C VAL A 119 10.74 17.52 0.25
N GLU A 120 11.17 16.80 1.29
CA GLU A 120 12.09 17.33 2.31
C GLU A 120 13.48 17.68 1.76
N GLN A 121 13.90 17.08 0.65
CA GLN A 121 15.18 17.37 0.00
C GLN A 121 15.14 18.62 -0.89
N LEU A 122 13.96 19.05 -1.34
CA LEU A 122 13.81 20.18 -2.27
C LEU A 122 14.44 21.49 -1.78
N PRO A 123 14.30 21.90 -0.50
CA PRO A 123 14.96 23.12 -0.01
C PRO A 123 16.48 23.06 -0.11
N GLY A 124 17.08 21.89 0.14
CA GLY A 124 18.53 21.70 0.03
C GLY A 124 19.03 21.81 -1.40
N VAL A 125 18.29 21.23 -2.36
CA VAL A 125 18.57 21.38 -3.80
C VAL A 125 18.45 22.85 -4.22
N LEU A 126 17.41 23.55 -3.76
CA LEU A 126 17.24 24.97 -4.03
C LEU A 126 18.42 25.80 -3.51
N THR A 127 18.88 25.57 -2.28
CA THR A 127 20.05 26.25 -1.72
C THR A 127 21.32 25.99 -2.54
N GLN A 128 21.51 24.77 -3.06
CA GLN A 128 22.65 24.45 -3.91
C GLN A 128 22.59 25.19 -5.26
N ILE A 129 21.41 25.29 -5.87
CA ILE A 129 21.21 26.05 -7.11
C ILE A 129 21.49 27.54 -6.86
N GLU A 130 20.91 28.13 -5.81
CA GLU A 130 21.13 29.53 -5.45
C GLU A 130 22.63 29.82 -5.17
N ALA A 131 23.34 28.88 -4.54
CA ALA A 131 24.77 29.01 -4.29
C ALA A 131 25.60 28.98 -5.59
N ILE A 132 25.19 28.19 -6.58
CA ILE A 132 25.84 28.15 -7.91
C ILE A 132 25.59 29.47 -8.65
N GLU A 133 24.33 29.93 -8.70
CA GLU A 133 23.96 31.17 -9.41
C GLU A 133 24.63 32.41 -8.81
N ASN A 134 24.71 32.50 -7.49
CA ASN A 134 25.31 33.65 -6.81
C ASN A 134 26.84 33.57 -6.71
N ASN A 135 27.46 32.49 -7.20
CA ASN A 135 28.91 32.38 -7.19
C ASN A 135 29.52 33.21 -8.33
N GLN A 136 29.92 34.44 -7.98
CA GLN A 136 30.59 35.38 -8.89
C GLN A 136 31.95 34.90 -9.45
N LYS A 137 32.42 33.70 -9.07
CA LYS A 137 33.67 33.08 -9.58
C LYS A 137 33.45 32.00 -10.63
N LEU A 138 32.20 31.60 -10.90
CA LEU A 138 31.86 30.73 -12.03
C LEU A 138 31.76 31.61 -13.29
N THR A 139 32.86 31.70 -14.02
CA THR A 139 32.99 32.32 -15.35
C THR A 139 33.35 31.27 -16.39
#